data_AF-A0A969K1B8-F1
#
_entry.id   AF-A0A969K1B8-F1
#
_cell.length_a   1.000
_cell.length_b   1.000
_cell.length_c   1.000
_cell.angle_alpha   90.00
_cell.angle_beta   90.00
_cell.angle_gamma   90.00
#
_symmetry.space_group_name_H-M   'P 1'
#
loop_
_entity.id
_entity.type
_entity.pdbx_description
1 polymer ?
#
loop_
_entity_poly.entity_id
_entity_poly.type
_entity_poly.pdbx_seq_one_letter_code
_entity_poly.pdbx_strand_id
1 'polypeptide(L)'
;MKSLRQRRAWAIWQQLADGLYVGGEPTAVAVHTPEQVVQLQRARAAKAAAEQQWVELLARLQDGRYQSEDASYLQEVVALATKQRENSKILRALNQSETPEQAHALLLKIGYWDEMVNPYPQRLTLPTQSPNLPISQLPAEDRRDLTHLLALAIDDEDNKDPDDALSWADGRLWVHIADVAALVLPGSAADEEACARAANLYLPEGTVPMLPPVVTEWLGLGLAEVSPALSFGLDLDNRGSISGVEIVPSWVRVTRLSYEQAEARLHEEPFASLLTLARRYEAGRRENGAVNIELPEVKIWVANGRVRDTGRCPRP
;
A
#
# COMPACT_ATOMS: atom_id res chain seq x y z
N MET A 1 -73.89 -14.69 27.93
CA MET A 1 -72.85 -15.26 28.84
C MET A 1 -71.79 -16.13 28.14
N LYS A 2 -72.09 -16.91 27.08
CA LYS A 2 -71.09 -17.76 26.39
C LYS A 2 -69.92 -16.99 25.73
N SER A 3 -70.18 -15.80 25.18
CA SER A 3 -69.15 -15.00 24.47
C SER A 3 -68.05 -14.43 25.39
N LEU A 4 -68.37 -14.12 26.65
CA LEU A 4 -67.40 -13.55 27.59
C LEU A 4 -66.39 -14.59 28.07
N ARG A 5 -66.85 -15.84 28.29
CA ARG A 5 -65.96 -16.96 28.68
C ARG A 5 -65.00 -17.34 27.56
N GLN A 6 -65.47 -17.37 26.32
CA GLN A 6 -64.64 -17.65 25.15
C GLN A 6 -63.56 -16.57 24.94
N ARG A 7 -63.92 -15.28 25.06
CA ARG A 7 -62.94 -14.18 24.99
C ARG A 7 -61.88 -14.24 26.09
N ARG A 8 -62.27 -14.58 27.32
CA ARG A 8 -61.32 -14.74 28.45
C ARG A 8 -60.38 -15.92 28.24
N ALA A 9 -60.91 -17.07 27.80
CA ALA A 9 -60.09 -18.24 27.50
C ALA A 9 -59.06 -17.93 26.39
N TRP A 10 -59.48 -17.21 25.35
CA TRP A 10 -58.59 -16.75 24.28
C TRP A 10 -57.50 -15.80 24.77
N ALA A 11 -57.85 -14.81 25.61
CA ALA A 11 -56.88 -13.87 26.16
C ALA A 11 -55.82 -14.55 27.06
N ILE A 12 -56.23 -15.52 27.88
CA ILE A 12 -55.32 -16.33 28.71
C ILE A 12 -54.39 -17.16 27.82
N TRP A 13 -54.95 -17.80 26.78
CA TRP A 13 -54.14 -18.55 25.82
C TRP A 13 -53.12 -17.65 25.10
N GLN A 14 -53.49 -16.44 24.69
CA GLN A 14 -52.56 -15.49 24.07
C GLN A 14 -51.41 -15.10 25.01
N GLN A 15 -51.67 -14.90 26.31
CA GLN A 15 -50.60 -14.61 27.27
C GLN A 15 -49.69 -15.80 27.54
N LEU A 16 -50.23 -17.03 27.54
CA LEU A 16 -49.43 -18.25 27.65
C LEU A 16 -48.60 -18.50 26.40
N ALA A 17 -49.19 -18.31 25.22
CA ALA A 17 -48.51 -18.46 23.93
C ALA A 17 -47.44 -17.39 23.70
N ASP A 18 -47.62 -16.18 24.26
CA ASP A 18 -46.62 -15.12 24.24
C ASP A 18 -45.34 -15.52 25.00
N GLY A 19 -45.41 -16.43 25.97
CA GLY A 19 -44.23 -16.95 26.66
C GLY A 19 -43.51 -15.93 27.56
N LEU A 20 -44.13 -14.77 27.82
CA LEU A 20 -43.51 -13.69 28.57
C LEU A 20 -43.52 -13.94 30.08
N TYR A 21 -44.64 -14.44 30.60
CA TYR A 21 -44.86 -14.66 32.04
C TYR A 21 -44.69 -16.13 32.45
N VAL A 22 -44.85 -17.05 31.51
CA VAL A 22 -44.83 -18.49 31.75
C VAL A 22 -44.14 -19.16 30.57
N GLY A 23 -43.20 -20.07 30.84
CA GLY A 23 -42.51 -20.88 29.83
C GLY A 23 -42.43 -22.35 30.24
N GLY A 24 -41.70 -23.15 29.46
CA GLY A 24 -41.51 -24.58 29.71
C GLY A 24 -42.44 -25.48 28.89
N GLU A 25 -42.49 -26.76 29.27
CA GLU A 25 -43.27 -27.80 28.59
C GLU A 25 -44.58 -28.07 29.33
N PRO A 26 -45.62 -28.66 28.71
CA PRO A 26 -46.89 -28.98 29.36
C PRO A 26 -46.75 -29.81 30.65
N THR A 27 -45.65 -30.55 30.80
CA THR A 27 -45.31 -31.39 31.96
C THR A 27 -44.42 -30.68 32.99
N ALA A 28 -43.86 -29.50 32.67
CA ALA A 28 -42.93 -28.76 33.52
C ALA A 28 -43.06 -27.24 33.24
N VAL A 29 -44.07 -26.63 33.84
CA VAL A 29 -44.37 -25.20 33.70
C VAL A 29 -43.46 -24.37 34.60
N ALA A 30 -42.72 -23.44 34.02
CA ALA A 30 -41.89 -22.47 34.72
C ALA A 30 -42.57 -21.09 34.71
N VAL A 31 -42.86 -20.54 35.89
CA VAL A 31 -43.37 -19.16 36.02
C VAL A 31 -42.18 -18.21 36.14
N HIS A 32 -42.13 -17.20 35.26
CA HIS A 32 -41.06 -16.21 35.31
C HIS A 32 -41.26 -15.27 36.50
N THR A 33 -40.16 -15.02 37.24
CA THR A 33 -40.09 -13.97 38.26
C THR A 33 -40.27 -12.57 37.65
N PRO A 34 -40.71 -11.56 38.42
CA PRO A 34 -40.80 -10.18 37.95
C PRO A 34 -39.50 -9.69 37.28
N GLU A 35 -38.34 -10.05 37.83
CA GLU A 35 -37.03 -9.71 37.27
C GLU A 35 -36.80 -10.39 35.91
N GLN A 36 -37.13 -11.68 35.77
CA GLN A 36 -37.03 -12.40 34.51
C GLN A 36 -37.95 -11.82 33.43
N VAL A 37 -39.18 -11.45 33.79
CA VAL A 37 -40.12 -10.78 32.88
C VAL A 37 -39.53 -9.46 32.37
N VAL A 38 -38.95 -8.63 33.25
CA VAL A 38 -38.30 -7.38 32.85
C VAL A 38 -37.12 -7.64 31.90
N GLN A 39 -36.31 -8.66 32.15
CA GLN A 39 -35.20 -9.05 31.26
C GLN A 39 -35.71 -9.51 29.89
N LEU A 40 -36.75 -10.34 29.85
CA LEU A 40 -37.40 -10.78 28.61
C LEU A 40 -38.00 -9.61 27.82
N GLN A 41 -38.66 -8.67 28.49
CA GLN A 41 -39.19 -7.45 27.87
C GLN A 41 -38.06 -6.61 27.27
N ARG A 42 -36.97 -6.39 28.01
CA ARG A 42 -35.79 -5.66 27.52
C ARG A 42 -35.16 -6.37 26.32
N ALA A 43 -35.00 -7.69 26.37
CA ALA A 43 -34.45 -8.48 25.27
C ALA A 43 -35.34 -8.40 24.01
N ARG A 44 -36.66 -8.49 24.16
CA ARG A 44 -37.62 -8.33 23.04
C ARG A 44 -37.59 -6.93 22.45
N ALA A 45 -37.60 -5.90 23.31
CA ALA A 45 -37.52 -4.51 22.88
C ALA A 45 -36.20 -4.23 22.14
N ALA A 46 -35.08 -4.74 22.65
CA ALA A 46 -33.78 -4.62 21.98
C ALA A 46 -33.77 -5.36 20.62
N LYS A 47 -34.36 -6.55 20.54
CA LYS A 47 -34.49 -7.29 19.27
C LYS A 47 -35.34 -6.52 18.25
N ALA A 48 -36.50 -6.03 18.66
CA ALA A 48 -37.37 -5.24 17.80
C ALA A 48 -36.71 -3.94 17.33
N ALA A 49 -35.99 -3.26 18.23
CA ALA A 49 -35.21 -2.07 17.88
C ALA A 49 -34.09 -2.39 16.88
N ALA A 50 -33.38 -3.51 17.04
CA ALA A 50 -32.34 -3.93 16.10
C ALA A 50 -32.91 -4.31 14.72
N GLU A 51 -34.07 -4.99 14.67
CA GLU A 51 -34.79 -5.28 13.42
C GLU A 51 -35.22 -3.99 12.72
N GLN A 52 -35.74 -3.01 13.48
CA GLN A 52 -36.10 -1.71 12.93
C GLN A 52 -34.88 -0.95 12.39
N GLN A 53 -33.78 -0.90 13.16
CA GLN A 53 -32.53 -0.28 12.71
C GLN A 53 -31.98 -0.93 11.44
N TRP A 54 -32.07 -2.26 11.34
CA TRP A 54 -31.67 -2.99 10.13
C TRP A 54 -32.52 -2.63 8.92
N VAL A 55 -33.84 -2.54 9.06
CA VAL A 55 -34.74 -2.13 7.98
C VAL A 55 -34.45 -0.69 7.55
N GLU A 56 -34.27 0.22 8.50
CA GLU A 56 -33.94 1.62 8.24
C GLU A 56 -32.57 1.78 7.55
N LEU A 57 -31.56 1.02 7.97
CA LEU A 57 -30.26 0.95 7.31
C LEU A 57 -30.44 0.54 5.84
N LEU A 58 -31.11 -0.57 5.57
CA LEU A 58 -31.29 -1.06 4.20
C LEU A 58 -32.02 -0.04 3.32
N ALA A 59 -33.06 0.61 3.85
CA ALA A 59 -33.76 1.67 3.14
C ALA A 59 -32.83 2.85 2.80
N ARG A 60 -31.99 3.30 3.74
CA ARG A 60 -30.99 4.36 3.48
C ARG A 60 -29.99 3.95 2.39
N LEU A 61 -29.46 2.73 2.47
CA LEU A 61 -28.49 2.24 1.48
C LEU A 61 -29.10 2.10 0.07
N GLN A 62 -30.38 1.69 -0.03
CA GLN A 62 -31.11 1.66 -1.30
C GLN A 62 -31.20 3.06 -1.91
N ASP A 63 -31.51 4.06 -1.09
CA ASP A 63 -31.56 5.48 -1.44
C ASP A 63 -30.19 6.10 -1.74
N GLY A 64 -29.09 5.35 -1.62
CA GLY A 64 -27.74 5.87 -1.86
C GLY A 64 -27.24 6.79 -0.75
N ARG A 65 -27.69 6.58 0.49
CA ARG A 65 -27.30 7.39 1.65
C ARG A 65 -26.83 6.49 2.79
N TYR A 66 -25.99 7.03 3.67
CA TYR A 66 -25.64 6.39 4.95
C TYR A 66 -25.58 7.43 6.06
N GLN A 67 -25.57 6.96 7.32
CA GLN A 67 -25.34 7.77 8.50
C GLN A 67 -24.10 7.28 9.27
N SER A 68 -23.52 8.14 10.11
CA SER A 68 -22.32 7.80 10.90
C SER A 68 -22.49 6.54 11.77
N GLU A 69 -23.69 6.31 12.27
CA GLU A 69 -24.07 5.17 13.10
C GLU A 69 -24.03 3.85 12.32
N ASP A 70 -24.16 3.92 10.98
CA ASP A 70 -24.16 2.76 10.08
C ASP A 70 -22.75 2.20 9.86
N ALA A 71 -21.69 2.93 10.25
CA ALA A 71 -20.30 2.58 9.95
C ALA A 71 -19.91 1.17 10.43
N SER A 72 -20.44 0.72 11.58
CA SER A 72 -20.20 -0.62 12.12
C SER A 72 -20.77 -1.74 11.23
N TYR A 73 -21.95 -1.51 10.64
CA TYR A 73 -22.57 -2.45 9.70
C TYR A 73 -21.82 -2.47 8.37
N LEU A 74 -21.36 -1.31 7.90
CA LEU A 74 -20.62 -1.17 6.64
C LEU A 74 -19.24 -1.84 6.66
N GLN A 75 -18.66 -2.15 7.83
CA GLN A 75 -17.39 -2.89 7.92
C GLN A 75 -17.45 -4.24 7.21
N GLU A 76 -18.60 -4.90 7.20
CA GLU A 76 -18.80 -6.12 6.43
C GLU A 76 -18.67 -5.89 4.91
N VAL A 77 -19.24 -4.79 4.42
CA VAL A 77 -19.20 -4.42 3.00
C VAL A 77 -17.78 -4.03 2.62
N VAL A 78 -17.09 -3.29 3.48
CA VAL A 78 -15.67 -2.96 3.34
C VAL A 78 -14.83 -4.23 3.28
N ALA A 79 -15.05 -5.19 4.18
CA ALA A 79 -14.33 -6.46 4.19
C ALA A 79 -14.55 -7.27 2.90
N LEU A 80 -15.77 -7.27 2.35
CA LEU A 80 -16.05 -7.89 1.05
C LEU A 80 -15.37 -7.12 -0.10
N ALA A 81 -15.46 -5.79 -0.12
CA ALA A 81 -14.85 -4.93 -1.13
C ALA A 81 -13.32 -5.07 -1.20
N THR A 82 -12.69 -5.36 -0.07
CA THR A 82 -11.24 -5.56 0.11
C THR A 82 -10.82 -7.03 0.06
N LYS A 83 -11.75 -7.96 -0.24
CA LYS A 83 -11.52 -9.41 -0.31
C LYS A 83 -10.99 -10.03 0.98
N GLN A 84 -11.31 -9.44 2.13
CA GLN A 84 -11.06 -9.98 3.46
C GLN A 84 -12.20 -10.91 3.94
N ARG A 85 -13.26 -11.00 3.14
CA ARG A 85 -14.45 -11.81 3.37
C ARG A 85 -15.10 -12.16 2.02
N GLU A 86 -15.79 -13.30 1.96
CA GLU A 86 -16.49 -13.78 0.76
C GLU A 86 -17.98 -13.38 0.67
N ASN A 87 -18.63 -13.04 1.78
CA ASN A 87 -20.08 -12.86 1.86
C ASN A 87 -20.49 -11.49 2.45
N SER A 88 -21.68 -10.99 2.14
CA SER A 88 -22.29 -9.85 2.83
C SER A 88 -23.80 -10.01 2.95
N LYS A 89 -24.29 -9.98 4.20
CA LYS A 89 -25.70 -9.90 4.55
C LYS A 89 -26.35 -8.64 3.98
N ILE A 90 -25.64 -7.50 3.99
CA ILE A 90 -26.13 -6.25 3.42
C ILE A 90 -26.37 -6.41 1.92
N LEU A 91 -25.37 -6.87 1.15
CA LEU A 91 -25.54 -7.04 -0.30
C LEU A 91 -26.64 -8.05 -0.62
N ARG A 92 -26.70 -9.17 0.12
CA ARG A 92 -27.76 -10.17 -0.02
C ARG A 92 -29.14 -9.58 0.26
N ALA A 93 -29.31 -8.80 1.32
CA ALA A 93 -30.57 -8.17 1.66
C ALA A 93 -30.97 -7.06 0.67
N LEU A 94 -30.00 -6.45 0.00
CA LEU A 94 -30.21 -5.52 -1.11
C LEU A 94 -30.44 -6.23 -2.46
N ASN A 95 -30.47 -7.57 -2.50
CA ASN A 95 -30.54 -8.38 -3.72
C ASN A 95 -29.42 -8.07 -4.72
N GLN A 96 -28.22 -7.81 -4.22
CA GLN A 96 -27.03 -7.57 -5.02
C GLN A 96 -26.07 -8.77 -4.95
N SER A 97 -25.29 -8.97 -6.00
CA SER A 97 -24.26 -10.01 -6.04
C SER A 97 -23.19 -9.76 -4.97
N GLU A 98 -22.84 -10.78 -4.19
CA GLU A 98 -21.83 -10.70 -3.13
C GLU A 98 -20.40 -10.74 -3.73
N THR A 99 -20.01 -9.73 -4.51
CA THR A 99 -18.66 -9.62 -5.11
C THR A 99 -17.91 -8.38 -4.60
N PRO A 100 -16.55 -8.38 -4.63
CA PRO A 100 -15.75 -7.22 -4.24
C PRO A 100 -16.06 -5.95 -5.06
N GLU A 101 -16.37 -6.09 -6.35
CA GLU A 101 -16.70 -4.99 -7.25
C GLU A 101 -18.06 -4.39 -6.89
N GLN A 102 -19.05 -5.23 -6.61
CA GLN A 102 -20.38 -4.77 -6.22
C GLN A 102 -20.37 -4.10 -4.84
N ALA A 103 -19.59 -4.64 -3.90
CA ALA A 103 -19.39 -4.02 -2.61
C ALA A 103 -18.70 -2.65 -2.73
N HIS A 104 -17.65 -2.56 -3.55
CA HIS A 104 -16.98 -1.29 -3.85
C HIS A 104 -17.97 -0.28 -4.48
N ALA A 105 -18.74 -0.70 -5.48
CA ALA A 105 -19.73 0.16 -6.13
C ALA A 105 -20.80 0.67 -5.14
N LEU A 106 -21.23 -0.16 -4.19
CA LEU A 106 -22.15 0.26 -3.13
C LEU A 106 -21.52 1.32 -2.22
N LEU A 107 -20.27 1.13 -1.78
CA LEU A 107 -19.56 2.08 -0.91
C LEU A 107 -19.36 3.45 -1.58
N LEU A 108 -19.08 3.47 -2.89
CA LEU A 108 -19.02 4.70 -3.68
C LEU A 108 -20.42 5.34 -3.82
N LYS A 109 -21.44 4.54 -4.16
CA LYS A 109 -22.81 5.03 -4.37
C LYS A 109 -23.35 5.75 -3.13
N ILE A 110 -23.10 5.20 -1.94
CA ILE A 110 -23.58 5.80 -0.68
C ILE A 110 -22.70 6.95 -0.19
N GLY A 111 -21.53 7.19 -0.82
CA GLY A 111 -20.56 8.20 -0.38
C GLY A 111 -19.79 7.81 0.88
N TYR A 112 -19.69 6.51 1.19
CA TYR A 112 -18.86 6.02 2.29
C TYR A 112 -17.39 5.94 1.88
N TRP A 113 -17.13 5.53 0.64
CA TRP A 113 -15.84 5.71 -0.03
C TRP A 113 -15.96 6.78 -1.10
N ASP A 114 -14.85 7.47 -1.35
CA ASP A 114 -14.68 8.32 -2.51
C ASP A 114 -13.91 7.56 -3.61
N GLU A 115 -13.75 8.20 -4.77
CA GLU A 115 -13.03 7.65 -5.92
C GLU A 115 -11.52 7.45 -5.66
N MET A 116 -10.99 7.94 -4.55
CA MET A 116 -9.58 7.85 -4.18
C MET A 116 -9.27 6.58 -3.39
N VAL A 117 -10.28 5.83 -2.96
CA VAL A 117 -10.06 4.57 -2.25
C VAL A 117 -9.66 3.47 -3.23
N ASN A 118 -8.40 3.04 -3.11
CA ASN A 118 -7.83 1.95 -3.89
C ASN A 118 -7.86 0.62 -3.09
N PRO A 119 -8.79 -0.31 -3.37
CA PRO A 119 -8.88 -1.57 -2.63
C PRO A 119 -7.90 -2.65 -3.13
N TYR A 120 -7.22 -2.43 -4.27
CA TYR A 120 -6.42 -3.47 -4.93
C TYR A 120 -5.24 -3.98 -4.10
N PRO A 121 -4.46 -3.13 -3.40
CA PRO A 121 -3.42 -3.62 -2.50
C PRO A 121 -3.96 -4.64 -1.48
N GLN A 122 -5.09 -4.34 -0.84
CA GLN A 122 -5.70 -5.27 0.12
C GLN A 122 -6.25 -6.53 -0.54
N ARG A 123 -6.87 -6.43 -1.73
CA ARG A 123 -7.38 -7.58 -2.49
C ARG A 123 -6.28 -8.56 -2.89
N LEU A 124 -5.09 -8.03 -3.15
CA LEU A 124 -3.90 -8.79 -3.52
C LEU A 124 -3.05 -9.19 -2.31
N THR A 125 -3.49 -8.86 -1.08
CA THR A 125 -2.74 -9.11 0.16
C THR A 125 -1.36 -8.46 0.14
N LEU A 126 -1.23 -7.33 -0.56
CA LEU A 126 -0.01 -6.53 -0.58
C LEU A 126 0.06 -5.69 0.71
N PRO A 127 1.26 -5.49 1.27
CA PRO A 127 1.46 -4.55 2.36
C PRO A 127 1.01 -3.14 1.98
N THR A 128 0.28 -2.49 2.89
CA THR A 128 -0.21 -1.10 2.71
C THR A 128 0.45 -0.11 3.66
N GLN A 129 1.37 -0.58 4.49
CA GLN A 129 2.08 0.22 5.49
C GLN A 129 3.58 -0.06 5.40
N SER A 130 4.38 0.96 5.71
CA SER A 130 5.82 0.82 5.84
C SER A 130 6.16 -0.20 6.92
N PRO A 131 7.20 -1.04 6.72
CA PRO A 131 7.60 -1.99 7.74
C PRO A 131 8.18 -1.23 8.94
N ASN A 132 7.74 -1.62 10.14
CA ASN A 132 8.20 -1.04 11.39
C ASN A 132 9.10 -2.05 12.11
N LEU A 133 10.33 -2.15 11.63
CA LEU A 133 11.35 -3.06 12.17
C LEU A 133 12.54 -2.24 12.66
N PRO A 134 13.16 -2.61 13.80
CA PRO A 134 14.37 -1.96 14.26
C PRO A 134 15.52 -2.26 13.28
N ILE A 135 16.21 -1.21 12.86
CA ILE A 135 17.42 -1.29 12.04
C ILE A 135 18.62 -0.92 12.91
N SER A 136 19.66 -1.75 12.87
CA SER A 136 20.92 -1.45 13.57
C SER A 136 21.63 -0.29 12.90
N GLN A 137 22.40 0.49 13.66
CA GLN A 137 23.25 1.52 13.07
C GLN A 137 24.31 0.88 12.15
N LEU A 138 24.80 1.66 11.20
CA LEU A 138 25.90 1.25 10.34
C LEU A 138 27.10 0.83 11.19
N PRO A 139 27.65 -0.38 10.97
CA PRO A 139 28.80 -0.83 11.73
C PRO A 139 30.01 0.06 11.47
N ALA A 140 30.87 0.21 12.48
CA ALA A 140 32.16 0.87 12.30
C ALA A 140 33.07 -0.04 11.47
N GLU A 141 33.31 0.33 10.21
CA GLU A 141 34.15 -0.42 9.29
C GLU A 141 35.00 0.52 8.43
N ASP A 142 36.15 0.00 7.98
CA ASP A 142 37.02 0.73 7.07
C ASP A 142 36.38 0.77 5.67
N ARG A 143 36.05 1.98 5.22
CA ARG A 143 35.52 2.26 3.89
C ARG A 143 36.51 3.14 3.13
N ARG A 144 36.67 2.91 1.83
CA ARG A 144 37.53 3.75 1.00
C ARG A 144 36.94 5.16 0.91
N ASP A 145 37.75 6.17 1.21
CA ASP A 145 37.37 7.56 1.00
C ASP A 145 37.39 7.89 -0.50
N LEU A 146 36.19 8.09 -1.07
CA LEU A 146 35.96 8.57 -2.43
C LEU A 146 35.27 9.94 -2.43
N THR A 147 35.23 10.64 -1.29
CA THR A 147 34.53 11.92 -1.13
C THR A 147 35.14 13.07 -1.94
N HIS A 148 36.35 12.86 -2.44
CA HIS A 148 37.07 13.78 -3.34
C HIS A 148 36.61 13.67 -4.80
N LEU A 149 35.88 12.61 -5.17
CA LEU A 149 35.32 12.44 -6.50
C LEU A 149 33.98 13.16 -6.62
N LEU A 150 33.72 13.77 -7.78
CA LEU A 150 32.40 14.32 -8.10
C LEU A 150 31.44 13.15 -8.40
N ALA A 151 30.62 12.80 -7.42
CA ALA A 151 29.56 11.80 -7.56
C ALA A 151 28.21 12.46 -7.84
N LEU A 152 27.47 11.92 -8.83
CA LEU A 152 26.21 12.47 -9.34
C LEU A 152 25.11 11.41 -9.27
N ALA A 153 24.07 11.64 -8.46
CA ALA A 153 22.83 10.87 -8.52
C ALA A 153 21.85 11.62 -9.46
N ILE A 154 21.38 10.96 -10.51
CA ILE A 154 20.54 11.57 -11.56
C ILE A 154 19.22 10.81 -11.66
N ASP A 155 18.16 11.43 -11.17
CA ASP A 155 16.84 10.81 -11.01
C ASP A 155 15.71 11.70 -11.56
N ASP A 156 14.47 11.21 -11.47
CA ASP A 156 13.29 12.06 -11.62
C ASP A 156 13.23 13.13 -10.51
N GLU A 157 12.64 14.30 -10.81
CA GLU A 157 12.57 15.44 -9.87
C GLU A 157 11.91 15.09 -8.52
N ASP A 158 10.95 14.15 -8.52
CA ASP A 158 10.23 13.72 -7.33
C ASP A 158 10.87 12.52 -6.60
N ASN A 159 12.02 11.99 -7.07
CA ASN A 159 12.68 10.85 -6.44
C ASN A 159 13.11 11.20 -5.01
N LYS A 160 12.90 10.27 -4.06
CA LYS A 160 13.22 10.47 -2.63
C LYS A 160 14.22 9.47 -2.08
N ASP A 161 14.58 8.48 -2.88
CA ASP A 161 15.35 7.29 -2.55
C ASP A 161 16.41 7.05 -3.62
N PRO A 162 17.45 7.92 -3.71
CA PRO A 162 18.52 7.77 -4.68
C PRO A 162 19.37 6.53 -4.33
N ASP A 163 19.26 5.51 -5.18
CA ASP A 163 19.94 4.22 -5.01
C ASP A 163 21.35 4.22 -5.61
N ASP A 164 21.58 5.03 -6.66
CA ASP A 164 22.85 5.05 -7.40
C ASP A 164 23.40 6.46 -7.66
N ALA A 165 24.72 6.53 -7.82
CA ALA A 165 25.43 7.71 -8.24
C ALA A 165 26.64 7.35 -9.11
N LEU A 166 27.03 8.25 -10.01
CA LEU A 166 28.15 8.05 -10.94
C LEU A 166 29.27 9.06 -10.68
N SER A 167 30.52 8.60 -10.70
CA SER A 167 31.69 9.47 -10.83
C SER A 167 32.50 9.08 -12.06
N TRP A 168 33.01 10.08 -12.79
CA TRP A 168 33.95 9.89 -13.89
C TRP A 168 35.23 10.65 -13.57
N ALA A 169 36.32 9.93 -13.32
CA ALA A 169 37.61 10.51 -12.96
C ALA A 169 38.75 9.65 -13.49
N ASP A 170 39.80 10.28 -14.03
CA ASP A 170 41.04 9.63 -14.48
C ASP A 170 40.82 8.47 -15.48
N GLY A 171 39.77 8.54 -16.30
CA GLY A 171 39.42 7.49 -17.26
C GLY A 171 38.75 6.25 -16.65
N ARG A 172 38.38 6.31 -15.37
CA ARG A 172 37.70 5.26 -14.62
C ARG A 172 36.26 5.68 -14.31
N LEU A 173 35.32 4.78 -14.57
CA LEU A 173 33.92 4.95 -14.19
C LEU A 173 33.72 4.35 -12.80
N TRP A 174 33.15 5.14 -11.90
CA TRP A 174 32.66 4.65 -10.62
C TRP A 174 31.15 4.65 -10.62
N VAL A 175 30.58 3.50 -10.26
CA VAL A 175 29.16 3.36 -9.94
C VAL A 175 29.05 3.13 -8.44
N HIS A 176 28.41 4.05 -7.74
CA HIS A 176 28.19 4.00 -6.30
C HIS A 176 26.75 3.57 -6.06
N ILE A 177 26.54 2.51 -5.27
CA ILE A 177 25.21 2.00 -4.93
C ILE A 177 24.99 2.16 -3.41
N ALA A 178 23.79 2.54 -2.99
CA ALA A 178 23.40 2.57 -1.59
C ALA A 178 23.69 1.22 -0.92
N ASP A 179 24.43 1.23 0.18
CA ASP A 179 24.98 0.00 0.79
C ASP A 179 23.98 -0.68 1.74
N VAL A 180 22.84 -1.12 1.20
CA VAL A 180 21.73 -1.72 1.98
C VAL A 180 22.19 -2.97 2.73
N ALA A 181 23.10 -3.74 2.14
CA ALA A 181 23.64 -4.97 2.74
C ALA A 181 24.43 -4.71 4.03
N ALA A 182 24.90 -3.48 4.27
CA ALA A 182 25.55 -3.11 5.52
C ALA A 182 24.57 -3.02 6.71
N LEU A 183 23.27 -2.82 6.45
CA LEU A 183 22.23 -2.72 7.49
C LEU A 183 21.27 -3.91 7.50
N VAL A 184 21.01 -4.51 6.34
CA VAL A 184 20.08 -5.62 6.16
C VAL A 184 20.87 -6.89 5.91
N LEU A 185 21.27 -7.56 6.99
CA LEU A 185 22.06 -8.79 6.92
C LEU A 185 21.17 -9.99 6.57
N PRO A 186 21.70 -11.00 5.86
CA PRO A 186 20.97 -12.23 5.56
C PRO A 186 20.40 -12.90 6.82
N GLY A 187 19.12 -13.27 6.80
CA GLY A 187 18.42 -13.90 7.91
C GLY A 187 18.03 -12.95 9.06
N SER A 188 18.23 -11.64 8.90
CA SER A 188 17.67 -10.64 9.82
C SER A 188 16.17 -10.45 9.60
N ALA A 189 15.45 -9.91 10.59
CA ALA A 189 14.02 -9.62 10.44
C ALA A 189 13.73 -8.64 9.27
N ALA A 190 14.66 -7.71 8.99
CA ALA A 190 14.53 -6.80 7.86
C ALA A 190 14.72 -7.51 6.52
N ASP A 191 15.60 -8.50 6.44
CA ASP A 191 15.81 -9.33 5.24
C ASP A 191 14.60 -10.23 4.96
N GLU A 192 14.07 -10.89 5.99
CA GLU A 192 12.84 -11.70 5.87
C GLU A 192 11.65 -10.87 5.38
N GLU A 193 11.46 -9.66 5.93
CA GLU A 193 10.41 -8.74 5.50
C GLU A 193 10.65 -8.24 4.07
N ALA A 194 11.89 -7.86 3.72
CA ALA A 194 12.22 -7.43 2.37
C ALA A 194 11.96 -8.55 1.35
N CYS A 195 12.31 -9.79 1.68
CA CYS A 195 12.03 -10.97 0.88
C CYS A 195 10.52 -11.24 0.74
N ALA A 196 9.73 -11.03 1.80
CA ALA A 196 8.26 -11.16 1.74
C ALA A 196 7.60 -10.09 0.86
N ARG A 197 8.17 -8.87 0.81
CA ARG A 197 7.68 -7.77 -0.03
C ARG A 197 8.19 -7.78 -1.45
N ALA A 198 9.41 -8.31 -1.66
CA ALA A 198 10.20 -8.37 -2.88
C ALA A 198 10.60 -7.03 -3.54
N ALA A 199 9.74 -6.00 -3.47
CA ALA A 199 10.00 -4.67 -4.03
C ALA A 199 9.21 -3.59 -3.29
N ASN A 200 9.60 -2.33 -3.52
CA ASN A 200 8.75 -1.18 -3.17
C ASN A 200 7.45 -1.25 -3.99
N LEU A 201 6.32 -0.96 -3.34
CA LEU A 201 5.03 -0.87 -4.02
C LEU A 201 4.76 0.60 -4.35
N TYR A 202 4.95 0.97 -5.61
CA TYR A 202 4.66 2.30 -6.14
C TYR A 202 3.19 2.39 -6.57
N LEU A 203 2.41 3.18 -5.83
CA LEU A 203 1.02 3.48 -6.13
C LEU A 203 0.87 4.98 -6.48
N PRO A 204 -0.16 5.37 -7.24
CA PRO A 204 -0.44 6.79 -7.48
C PRO A 204 -0.59 7.61 -6.19
N GLU A 205 -1.11 7.00 -5.12
CA GLU A 205 -1.32 7.62 -3.82
C GLU A 205 -0.03 7.79 -3.01
N GLY A 206 1.01 7.04 -3.35
CA GLY A 206 2.29 7.04 -2.62
C GLY A 206 3.05 5.72 -2.75
N THR A 207 4.19 5.65 -2.07
CA THR A 207 5.05 4.46 -2.07
C THR A 207 4.93 3.73 -0.75
N VAL A 208 4.72 2.42 -0.80
CA VAL A 208 4.89 1.55 0.37
C VAL A 208 6.26 0.88 0.24
N PRO A 209 7.24 1.26 1.10
CA PRO A 209 8.60 0.80 0.93
C PRO A 209 8.74 -0.68 1.33
N MET A 210 9.72 -1.33 0.69
CA MET A 210 10.19 -2.68 0.98
C MET A 210 10.92 -2.73 2.32
N LEU A 211 11.64 -1.66 2.66
CA LEU A 211 12.45 -1.55 3.86
C LEU A 211 11.91 -0.46 4.80
N PRO A 212 12.28 -0.47 6.09
CA PRO A 212 11.91 0.61 6.99
C PRO A 212 12.41 1.96 6.47
N PRO A 213 11.62 3.05 6.54
CA PRO A 213 12.00 4.34 5.95
C PRO A 213 13.37 4.87 6.41
N VAL A 214 13.77 4.54 7.63
CA VAL A 214 15.07 4.88 8.21
C VAL A 214 16.26 4.35 7.38
N VAL A 215 16.09 3.24 6.66
CA VAL A 215 17.15 2.69 5.79
C VAL A 215 17.44 3.66 4.64
N THR A 216 16.38 4.17 3.99
CA THR A 216 16.52 5.19 2.94
C THR A 216 17.12 6.47 3.51
N GLU A 217 16.67 6.93 4.68
CA GLU A 217 17.21 8.13 5.33
C GLU A 217 18.72 8.04 5.61
N TRP A 218 19.22 6.83 5.94
CA TRP A 218 20.62 6.62 6.29
C TRP A 218 21.53 6.27 5.11
N LEU A 219 20.99 5.57 4.10
CA LEU A 219 21.79 5.02 2.99
C LEU A 219 21.53 5.70 1.65
N GLY A 220 20.43 6.44 1.51
CA GLY A 220 20.12 7.18 0.28
C GLY A 220 21.25 8.12 -0.08
N LEU A 221 21.76 7.98 -1.31
CA LEU A 221 22.94 8.69 -1.77
C LEU A 221 22.67 10.20 -1.92
N GLY A 222 23.39 11.02 -1.15
CA GLY A 222 23.21 12.47 -1.15
C GLY A 222 22.03 12.98 -0.32
N LEU A 223 21.40 12.12 0.50
CA LEU A 223 20.48 12.57 1.57
C LEU A 223 21.23 13.06 2.82
N ALA A 224 22.44 12.56 3.03
CA ALA A 224 23.40 13.05 4.01
C ALA A 224 24.57 13.76 3.31
N GLU A 225 25.38 14.52 4.05
CA GLU A 225 26.57 15.19 3.50
C GLU A 225 27.57 14.20 2.91
N VAL A 226 27.72 13.04 3.56
CA VAL A 226 28.54 11.91 3.11
C VAL A 226 27.72 10.64 3.27
N SER A 227 27.63 9.85 2.21
CA SER A 227 26.86 8.61 2.18
C SER A 227 27.79 7.39 2.17
N PRO A 228 27.45 6.31 2.91
CA PRO A 228 28.08 5.01 2.71
C PRO A 228 27.58 4.40 1.39
N ALA A 229 28.49 3.82 0.61
CA ALA A 229 28.14 3.14 -0.63
C ALA A 229 28.92 1.85 -0.83
N LEU A 230 28.36 0.93 -1.62
CA LEU A 230 29.12 -0.13 -2.26
C LEU A 230 29.50 0.37 -3.66
N SER A 231 30.79 0.59 -3.90
CA SER A 231 31.29 1.23 -5.12
C SER A 231 31.97 0.24 -6.05
N PHE A 232 31.65 0.36 -7.33
CA PHE A 232 32.19 -0.43 -8.43
C PHE A 232 33.05 0.48 -9.30
N GLY A 233 34.37 0.32 -9.23
CA GLY A 233 35.34 1.00 -10.07
C GLY A 233 35.61 0.18 -11.33
N LEU A 234 35.36 0.76 -12.50
CA LEU A 234 35.44 0.10 -13.79
C LEU A 234 36.51 0.77 -14.66
N ASP A 235 37.53 0.00 -15.03
CA ASP A 235 38.57 0.43 -15.97
C ASP A 235 38.13 0.11 -17.39
N LEU A 236 38.13 1.11 -18.26
CA LEU A 236 37.60 0.99 -19.61
C LEU A 236 38.74 1.03 -20.63
N ASP A 237 38.74 0.07 -21.56
CA ASP A 237 39.69 0.10 -22.67
C ASP A 237 39.27 1.12 -23.76
N ASN A 238 40.13 1.29 -24.77
CA ASN A 238 39.87 2.22 -25.88
C ASN A 238 38.60 1.89 -26.68
N ARG A 239 38.08 0.67 -26.57
CA ARG A 239 36.85 0.20 -27.21
C ARG A 239 35.63 0.31 -26.28
N GLY A 240 35.80 0.81 -25.05
CA GLY A 240 34.75 0.89 -24.03
C GLY A 240 34.41 -0.47 -23.42
N SER A 241 35.29 -1.46 -23.52
CA SER A 241 35.12 -2.74 -22.83
C SER A 241 35.66 -2.63 -21.41
N ILE A 242 35.02 -3.33 -20.47
CA ILE A 242 35.50 -3.40 -19.09
C ILE A 242 36.77 -4.26 -19.09
N SER A 243 37.88 -3.65 -18.69
CA SER A 243 39.21 -4.26 -18.61
C SER A 243 39.62 -4.59 -17.17
N GLY A 244 39.00 -3.93 -16.19
CA GLY A 244 39.23 -4.11 -14.76
C GLY A 244 38.00 -3.74 -13.95
N VAL A 245 37.81 -4.44 -12.83
CA VAL A 245 36.72 -4.21 -11.88
C VAL A 245 37.30 -4.22 -10.48
N GLU A 246 36.92 -3.22 -9.69
CA GLU A 246 37.16 -3.15 -8.25
C GLU A 246 35.82 -2.94 -7.56
N ILE A 247 35.59 -3.67 -6.47
CA ILE A 247 34.37 -3.53 -5.65
C ILE A 247 34.81 -3.24 -4.22
N VAL A 248 34.41 -2.09 -3.69
CA VAL A 248 34.83 -1.62 -2.36
C VAL A 248 33.70 -0.92 -1.63
N PRO A 249 33.50 -1.18 -0.32
CA PRO A 249 32.76 -0.26 0.54
C PRO A 249 33.46 1.10 0.56
N SER A 250 32.68 2.18 0.45
CA SER A 250 33.22 3.53 0.32
C SER A 250 32.39 4.59 1.05
N TRP A 251 33.01 5.76 1.20
CA TRP A 251 32.37 7.02 1.57
C TRP A 251 32.35 7.95 0.36
N VAL A 252 31.19 8.50 0.04
CA VAL A 252 30.99 9.37 -1.14
C VAL A 252 30.24 10.66 -0.78
N ARG A 253 30.57 11.75 -1.48
CA ARG A 253 29.83 13.02 -1.39
C ARG A 253 29.04 13.21 -2.69
N VAL A 254 27.74 12.97 -2.63
CA VAL A 254 26.89 12.87 -3.81
C VAL A 254 26.11 14.16 -4.03
N THR A 255 26.13 14.66 -5.26
CA THR A 255 25.27 15.76 -5.73
C THR A 255 24.06 15.16 -6.45
N ARG A 256 22.85 15.53 -6.02
CA ARG A 256 21.61 15.09 -6.66
C ARG A 256 21.20 16.04 -7.77
N LEU A 257 20.80 15.51 -8.91
CA LEU A 257 20.33 16.24 -10.07
C LEU A 257 19.08 15.57 -10.63
N SER A 258 18.17 16.37 -11.21
CA SER A 258 17.12 15.80 -12.05
C SER A 258 17.66 15.45 -13.44
N TYR A 259 16.97 14.55 -14.16
CA TYR A 259 17.28 14.30 -15.58
C TYR A 259 17.29 15.59 -16.40
N GLU A 260 16.33 16.51 -16.19
CA GLU A 260 16.29 17.79 -16.91
C GLU A 260 17.53 18.66 -16.63
N GLN A 261 18.00 18.68 -15.39
CA GLN A 261 19.21 19.41 -15.00
C GLN A 261 20.48 18.79 -15.62
N ALA A 262 20.54 17.46 -15.69
CA ALA A 262 21.64 16.75 -16.34
C ALA A 262 21.62 16.94 -17.86
N GLU A 263 20.44 16.87 -18.48
CA GLU A 263 20.21 17.08 -19.92
C GLU A 263 20.72 18.45 -20.38
N ALA A 264 20.39 19.49 -19.61
CA ALA A 264 20.84 20.86 -19.87
C ALA A 264 22.37 21.01 -19.86
N ARG A 265 23.10 20.07 -19.25
CA ARG A 265 24.55 20.10 -19.03
C ARG A 265 25.30 19.01 -19.79
N LEU A 266 24.66 18.28 -20.71
CA LEU A 266 25.30 17.21 -21.49
C LEU A 266 26.54 17.63 -22.30
N HIS A 267 26.73 18.92 -22.51
CA HIS A 267 27.89 19.48 -23.21
C HIS A 267 29.07 19.81 -22.28
N GLU A 268 28.88 19.74 -20.96
CA GLU A 268 29.90 19.98 -19.93
C GLU A 268 30.55 18.67 -19.46
N GLU A 269 31.76 18.72 -18.93
CA GLU A 269 32.34 17.57 -18.20
C GLU A 269 31.76 17.49 -16.77
N PRO A 270 31.53 16.27 -16.23
CA PRO A 270 31.80 14.96 -16.83
C PRO A 270 30.68 14.42 -17.75
N PHE A 271 29.57 15.14 -17.92
CA PHE A 271 28.38 14.66 -18.63
C PHE A 271 28.67 14.32 -20.11
N ALA A 272 29.48 15.12 -20.80
CA ALA A 272 29.86 14.88 -22.19
C ALA A 272 30.63 13.55 -22.36
N SER A 273 31.58 13.27 -21.46
CA SER A 273 32.30 12.00 -21.42
C SER A 273 31.38 10.82 -21.12
N LEU A 274 30.51 10.96 -20.12
CA LEU A 274 29.52 9.93 -19.75
C LEU A 274 28.54 9.63 -20.89
N LEU A 275 28.05 10.66 -21.59
CA LEU A 275 27.18 10.49 -22.76
C LEU A 275 27.88 9.78 -23.91
N THR A 276 29.13 10.16 -24.18
CA THR A 276 29.97 9.50 -25.20
C THR A 276 30.15 8.03 -24.87
N LEU A 277 30.39 7.73 -23.59
CA LEU A 277 30.53 6.36 -23.12
C LEU A 277 29.22 5.57 -23.26
N ALA A 278 28.10 6.14 -22.80
CA ALA A 278 26.77 5.52 -22.88
C ALA A 278 26.39 5.15 -24.33
N ARG A 279 26.58 6.08 -25.29
CA ARG A 279 26.32 5.83 -26.73
C ARG A 279 27.17 4.70 -27.29
N ARG A 280 28.41 4.57 -26.84
CA ARG A 280 29.30 3.48 -27.26
C ARG A 280 28.79 2.13 -26.75
N TYR A 281 28.40 2.05 -25.48
CA TYR A 281 27.81 0.84 -24.89
C TYR A 281 26.49 0.48 -25.55
N GLU A 282 25.64 1.46 -25.85
CA GLU A 282 24.39 1.26 -26.57
C GLU A 282 24.63 0.64 -27.95
N ALA A 283 25.56 1.20 -28.73
CA ALA A 283 25.94 0.67 -30.04
C ALA A 283 26.47 -0.78 -29.92
N GLY A 284 27.38 -1.04 -28.97
CA GLY A 284 27.91 -2.38 -28.74
C GLY A 284 26.85 -3.39 -28.31
N ARG A 285 25.87 -2.99 -27.47
CA ARG A 285 24.72 -3.84 -27.10
C ARG A 285 23.88 -4.18 -28.34
N ARG A 286 23.62 -3.20 -29.20
CA ARG A 286 22.85 -3.39 -30.44
C ARG A 286 23.56 -4.32 -31.42
N GLU A 287 24.88 -4.18 -31.58
CA GLU A 287 25.69 -5.10 -32.39
C GLU A 287 25.64 -6.54 -31.85
N ASN A 288 25.52 -6.71 -30.53
CA ASN A 288 25.33 -8.00 -29.86
C ASN A 288 23.87 -8.48 -29.79
N GLY A 289 22.96 -7.87 -30.57
CA GLY A 289 21.57 -8.33 -30.70
C GLY A 289 20.61 -7.81 -29.63
N ALA A 290 20.97 -6.78 -28.86
CA ALA A 290 20.03 -6.15 -27.94
C ALA A 290 18.87 -5.50 -28.71
N VAL A 291 17.66 -5.71 -28.20
CA VAL A 291 16.43 -5.09 -28.70
C VAL A 291 15.96 -4.07 -27.66
N ASN A 292 15.68 -2.85 -28.09
CA ASN A 292 15.02 -1.86 -27.24
C ASN A 292 13.50 -1.93 -27.47
N ILE A 293 12.73 -2.00 -26.38
CA ILE A 293 11.27 -1.99 -26.43
C ILE A 293 10.83 -0.64 -25.89
N GLU A 294 10.68 0.31 -26.79
CA GLU A 294 10.20 1.65 -26.46
C GLU A 294 8.68 1.69 -26.58
N LEU A 295 8.01 1.80 -25.43
CA LEU A 295 6.58 2.03 -25.35
C LEU A 295 6.34 3.38 -24.65
N PRO A 296 5.28 4.12 -25.01
CA PRO A 296 4.95 5.34 -24.30
C PRO A 296 4.68 5.07 -22.82
N GLU A 297 5.40 5.78 -21.95
CA GLU A 297 5.24 5.72 -20.50
C GLU A 297 4.39 6.91 -20.00
N VAL A 298 3.70 6.70 -18.88
CA VAL A 298 2.91 7.74 -18.21
C VAL A 298 3.15 7.62 -16.70
N LYS A 299 3.48 8.73 -16.05
CA LYS A 299 3.51 8.82 -14.59
C LYS A 299 2.13 9.21 -14.11
N ILE A 300 1.57 8.46 -13.16
CA ILE A 300 0.25 8.72 -12.56
C ILE A 300 0.46 8.96 -11.06
N TRP A 301 -0.13 10.01 -10.52
CA TRP A 301 -0.05 10.33 -9.09
C TRP A 301 -1.33 11.01 -8.59
N VAL A 302 -1.47 11.07 -7.27
CA VAL A 302 -2.58 11.75 -6.60
C VAL A 302 -2.08 13.04 -5.95
N ALA A 303 -2.73 14.16 -6.26
CA ALA A 303 -2.47 15.44 -5.63
C ALA A 303 -3.76 16.20 -5.33
N ASN A 304 -3.93 16.64 -4.07
CA ASN A 304 -5.12 17.37 -3.59
C ASN A 304 -6.44 16.62 -3.88
N GLY A 305 -6.47 15.31 -3.64
CA GLY A 305 -7.66 14.47 -3.85
C GLY A 305 -8.06 14.32 -5.32
N ARG A 306 -7.11 14.45 -6.25
CA ARG A 306 -7.34 14.26 -7.69
C ARG A 306 -6.20 13.47 -8.30
N VAL A 307 -6.56 12.57 -9.22
CA VAL A 307 -5.60 11.87 -10.07
C VAL A 307 -5.00 12.85 -11.09
N ARG A 308 -3.69 12.76 -11.28
CA ARG A 308 -2.88 13.53 -12.22
C ARG A 308 -2.03 12.56 -13.03
N ASP A 309 -1.72 12.96 -14.25
CA ASP A 309 -0.78 12.24 -15.09
C ASP A 309 0.08 13.19 -15.92
N THR A 310 1.19 12.69 -16.46
CA THR A 310 2.08 13.44 -17.36
C THR A 310 1.52 13.57 -18.79
N GLY A 311 0.31 13.05 -19.06
CA GLY A 311 -0.18 12.75 -20.40
C GLY A 311 0.63 11.66 -21.09
N ARG A 312 0.27 11.32 -22.34
CA ARG A 312 1.19 10.57 -23.21
C ARG A 312 2.40 11.47 -23.47
N CYS A 313 3.50 11.21 -22.80
CA CYS A 313 4.76 11.89 -23.08
C CYS A 313 5.36 11.23 -24.34
N PRO A 314 5.44 11.89 -25.50
CA PRO A 314 6.47 11.53 -26.44
C PRO A 314 7.79 12.01 -25.81
N ARG A 315 8.59 11.12 -25.23
CA ARG A 315 9.98 11.49 -24.97
C ARG A 315 10.64 11.79 -26.33
N PRO A 316 11.44 12.87 -26.43
CA PRO A 316 12.09 13.28 -27.67
C PRO A 316 13.04 12.20 -28.21
#